data_AF-A0A1I5HCB9-F1
#
_entry.id   AF-A0A1I5HCB9-F1
#
_cell.length_a   1.000
_cell.length_b   1.000
_cell.length_c   1.000
_cell.angle_alpha   90.00
_cell.angle_beta   90.00
_cell.angle_gamma   90.00
#
_symmetry.space_group_name_H-M   'P 1'
#
loop_
_entity.id
_entity.type
_entity.pdbx_description
1 polymer ?
#
loop_
_entity_poly.entity_id
_entity_poly.type
_entity_poly.pdbx_seq_one_letter_code
_entity_poly.pdbx_strand_id
1 'polypeptide(L)'
;MSTCAPLDAEALYSARSPAEYEQVRADRREAYEYLPTDDVHWRRAFDAQRALARSGRHRAVGIAHLLTAVLAAEHGMTVLHYDSDFEIAAEVLAFEHRWVLPRGNA
;
A
#
# COMPACT_ATOMS: atom_id res chain seq x y z
N MET A 1 -1.54 5.50 13.77
CA MET A 1 -1.65 5.01 12.37
C MET A 1 -0.46 5.56 11.61
N SER A 2 -0.01 4.84 10.60
CA SER A 2 1.18 5.23 9.83
C SER A 2 0.82 5.34 8.34
N THR A 3 1.63 6.07 7.60
CA THR A 3 1.54 6.24 6.15
C THR A 3 2.89 5.94 5.50
N CYS A 4 2.90 5.82 4.18
CA CYS A 4 4.10 5.66 3.38
C CYS A 4 3.91 6.34 2.02
N ALA A 5 4.99 6.45 1.24
CA ALA A 5 4.96 7.16 -0.04
C ALA A 5 3.84 6.69 -1.00
N PRO A 6 3.56 5.38 -1.18
CA PRO A 6 2.42 4.94 -2.00
C PRO A 6 1.06 5.47 -1.53
N LEU A 7 0.77 5.34 -0.23
CA LEU A 7 -0.52 5.77 0.34
C LEU A 7 -0.67 7.29 0.30
N ASP A 8 0.42 8.03 0.52
CA ASP A 8 0.41 9.49 0.35
C ASP A 8 0.20 9.87 -1.11
N ALA A 9 0.86 9.20 -2.06
CA ALA A 9 0.70 9.46 -3.48
C ALA A 9 -0.74 9.23 -3.95
N GLU A 10 -1.40 8.15 -3.49
CA GLU A 10 -2.81 7.88 -3.81
C GLU A 10 -3.77 8.95 -3.26
N ALA A 11 -3.56 9.35 -2.01
CA ALA A 11 -4.38 10.39 -1.39
C ALA A 11 -4.20 11.74 -2.09
N LEU A 12 -2.96 12.10 -2.43
CA LEU A 12 -2.62 13.33 -3.13
C LEU A 12 -3.13 13.33 -4.57
N TYR A 13 -3.07 12.19 -5.27
CA TYR A 13 -3.61 12.03 -6.63
C TYR A 13 -5.14 12.22 -6.67
N SER A 14 -5.82 11.93 -5.57
CA SER A 14 -7.28 12.06 -5.46
C SER A 14 -7.76 13.49 -5.27
N ALA A 15 -6.86 14.44 -4.96
CA ALA A 15 -7.21 15.85 -4.81
C ALA A 15 -7.68 16.45 -6.14
N ARG A 16 -8.75 17.26 -6.09
CA ARG A 16 -9.43 17.81 -7.27
C ARG A 16 -9.04 19.26 -7.57
N SER A 17 -8.18 19.85 -6.73
CA SER A 17 -7.66 21.20 -6.93
C SER A 17 -6.30 21.38 -6.25
N PRO A 18 -5.52 22.42 -6.64
CA PRO A 18 -4.27 22.73 -5.96
C PRO A 18 -4.43 23.05 -4.46
N ALA A 19 -5.52 23.72 -4.09
CA ALA A 19 -5.80 24.05 -2.68
C ALA A 19 -6.11 22.79 -1.87
N GLU A 20 -6.91 21.87 -2.42
CA GLU A 20 -7.20 20.58 -1.79
C GLU A 20 -5.94 19.71 -1.68
N TYR A 21 -5.06 19.73 -2.68
CA TYR A 21 -3.79 19.00 -2.64
C TYR A 21 -2.93 19.42 -1.45
N GLU A 22 -2.74 20.73 -1.24
CA GLU A 22 -1.96 21.23 -0.10
C GLU A 22 -2.64 20.92 1.23
N GLN A 23 -3.97 20.99 1.29
CA GLN A 23 -4.71 20.61 2.50
C GLN A 23 -4.52 19.13 2.83
N VAL A 24 -4.74 18.23 1.87
CA VAL A 24 -4.52 16.78 2.06
C VAL A 24 -3.08 16.49 2.47
N ARG A 25 -2.11 17.17 1.85
CA ARG A 25 -0.69 17.02 2.20
C ARG A 25 -0.37 17.44 3.63
N ALA A 26 -0.96 18.54 4.09
CA ALA A 26 -0.80 19.02 5.46
C ALA A 26 -1.46 18.07 6.47
N ASP A 27 -2.73 17.71 6.23
CA ASP A 27 -3.51 16.85 7.12
C ASP A 27 -2.85 15.49 7.32
N ARG A 28 -2.31 14.90 6.25
CA ARG A 28 -1.63 13.59 6.33
C ARG A 28 -0.33 13.65 7.13
N ARG A 29 0.44 14.74 6.99
CA ARG A 29 1.67 14.95 7.77
C ARG A 29 1.38 15.10 9.26
N GLU A 30 0.25 15.70 9.60
CA GLU A 30 -0.18 15.87 11.00
C GLU A 30 -0.76 14.57 11.58
N ALA A 31 -1.54 13.83 10.80
CA ALA A 31 -2.30 12.67 11.28
C ALA A 31 -1.51 11.35 11.34
N TYR A 32 -0.44 11.19 10.53
CA TYR A 32 0.22 9.90 10.36
C TYR A 32 1.73 9.95 10.57
N GLU A 33 2.25 8.92 11.22
CA GLU A 33 3.68 8.64 11.22
C GLU A 33 4.13 8.16 9.84
N TYR A 34 5.13 8.80 9.26
CA TYR A 34 5.65 8.42 7.94
C TYR A 34 6.66 7.29 8.04
N LEU A 35 6.40 6.18 7.35
CA LEU A 35 7.34 5.07 7.18
C LEU A 35 8.19 5.31 5.93
N PRO A 36 9.51 5.49 6.06
CA PRO A 36 10.40 5.72 4.93
C PRO A 36 10.43 4.55 3.95
N THR A 37 10.44 4.88 2.66
CA THR A 37 10.61 3.90 1.59
C THR A 37 12.03 3.96 1.03
N ASP A 38 12.84 2.96 1.34
CA ASP A 38 14.20 2.82 0.82
C ASP A 38 14.28 1.79 -0.34
N ASP A 39 15.43 1.76 -1.02
CA ASP A 39 15.69 0.83 -2.14
C ASP A 39 15.51 -0.64 -1.76
N VAL A 40 15.73 -1.00 -0.50
CA VAL A 40 15.50 -2.37 -0.01
C VAL A 40 14.03 -2.77 -0.11
N HIS A 41 13.12 -1.83 0.16
CA HIS A 41 11.68 -2.09 0.05
C HIS A 41 11.26 -2.29 -1.41
N TRP A 42 11.83 -1.51 -2.33
CA TRP A 42 11.61 -1.69 -3.76
C TRP A 42 12.10 -3.05 -4.26
N ARG A 43 13.29 -3.50 -3.84
CA ARG A 43 13.80 -4.82 -4.21
C ARG A 43 12.85 -5.93 -3.74
N ARG A 44 12.38 -5.86 -2.50
CA ARG A 44 11.40 -6.83 -1.95
C ARG A 44 10.07 -6.81 -2.70
N ALA A 45 9.58 -5.64 -3.09
CA ALA A 45 8.36 -5.50 -3.88
C ALA A 45 8.52 -6.11 -5.29
N PHE A 46 9.68 -5.93 -5.93
CA PHE A 46 9.98 -6.59 -7.21
C PHE A 46 10.14 -8.10 -7.08
N ASP A 47 10.70 -8.61 -5.98
CA ASP A 47 10.77 -10.04 -5.72
C ASP A 47 9.36 -10.66 -5.57
N ALA A 48 8.45 -9.97 -4.87
CA ALA A 48 7.05 -10.35 -4.77
C ALA A 48 6.34 -10.32 -6.13
N GLN A 49 6.53 -9.25 -6.92
CA GLN A 49 6.00 -9.17 -8.28
C GLN A 49 6.54 -10.28 -9.18
N ARG A 50 7.84 -10.60 -9.05
CA ARG A 50 8.49 -11.71 -9.77
C ARG A 50 7.90 -13.05 -9.37
N ALA A 51 7.54 -13.25 -8.10
CA ALA A 51 6.84 -14.46 -7.65
C ALA A 51 5.48 -14.59 -8.36
N LEU A 52 4.68 -13.52 -8.43
CA LEU A 52 3.43 -13.49 -9.21
C LEU A 52 3.67 -13.71 -10.72
N ALA A 53 4.76 -13.18 -11.26
CA ALA A 53 5.12 -13.32 -12.66
C ALA A 53 5.32 -14.78 -13.09
N ARG A 54 5.82 -15.64 -12.19
CA ARG A 54 6.03 -17.08 -12.46
C ARG A 54 4.73 -17.80 -12.82
N SER A 55 3.58 -17.29 -12.39
CA SER A 55 2.26 -17.79 -12.75
C SER A 55 1.48 -16.85 -13.69
N GLY A 56 2.16 -15.91 -14.37
CA GLY A 56 1.53 -14.93 -15.27
C GLY A 56 0.74 -13.82 -14.57
N ARG A 57 0.77 -13.72 -13.22
CA ARG A 57 -0.03 -12.78 -12.42
C ARG A 57 0.68 -11.48 -12.05
N HIS A 58 1.77 -11.12 -12.73
CA HIS A 58 2.57 -9.92 -12.42
C HIS A 58 1.81 -8.59 -12.50
N ARG A 59 0.65 -8.55 -13.15
CA ARG A 59 -0.25 -7.39 -13.24
C ARG A 59 -1.47 -7.49 -12.32
N ALA A 60 -1.59 -8.56 -11.55
CA ALA A 60 -2.73 -8.80 -10.66
C ALA A 60 -2.72 -7.91 -9.42
N VAL A 61 -1.55 -7.35 -9.06
CA VAL A 61 -1.39 -6.43 -7.94
C VAL A 61 -0.51 -5.27 -8.39
N GLY A 62 -0.94 -4.04 -8.11
CA GLY A 62 -0.14 -2.84 -8.37
C GLY A 62 1.16 -2.81 -7.56
N ILE A 63 2.23 -2.22 -8.12
CA ILE A 63 3.51 -2.12 -7.40
C ILE A 63 3.41 -1.28 -6.12
N ALA A 64 2.50 -0.30 -6.09
CA ALA A 64 2.16 0.49 -4.90
C ALA A 64 1.64 -0.40 -3.76
N HIS A 65 0.69 -1.29 -4.04
CA HIS A 65 0.16 -2.24 -3.06
C HIS A 65 1.22 -3.22 -2.56
N LEU A 66 2.09 -3.74 -3.44
CA LEU A 66 3.21 -4.59 -3.03
C LEU A 66 4.19 -3.84 -2.13
N LEU A 67 4.48 -2.57 -2.42
CA LEU A 67 5.38 -1.76 -1.59
C LEU A 67 4.77 -1.45 -0.23
N THR A 68 3.48 -1.15 -0.17
CA THR A 68 2.73 -1.00 1.08
C THR A 68 2.76 -2.29 1.92
N ALA A 69 2.56 -3.45 1.30
CA ALA A 69 2.62 -4.74 1.97
C ALA A 69 4.03 -5.06 2.51
N VAL A 70 5.10 -4.72 1.77
CA VAL A 70 6.49 -4.85 2.23
C VAL A 70 6.74 -4.03 3.49
N LEU A 71 6.31 -2.76 3.50
CA LEU A 71 6.47 -1.88 4.65
C LEU A 71 5.66 -2.38 5.85
N ALA A 72 4.43 -2.85 5.61
CA ALA A 72 3.62 -3.45 6.67
C ALA A 72 4.29 -4.69 7.29
N ALA A 73 4.85 -5.57 6.46
CA ALA A 73 5.61 -6.73 6.93
C ALA A 73 6.83 -6.33 7.76
N GLU A 74 7.58 -5.33 7.29
CA GLU A 74 8.82 -4.87 7.95
C GLU A 74 8.58 -4.24 9.31
N HIS A 75 7.51 -3.44 9.42
CA HIS A 75 7.17 -2.73 10.64
C HIS A 75 6.17 -3.47 11.55
N GLY A 76 5.81 -4.70 11.21
CA GLY A 76 4.82 -5.48 11.97
C GLY A 76 3.44 -4.82 12.03
N MET A 77 3.06 -4.10 10.98
CA MET A 77 1.78 -3.40 10.89
C MET A 77 0.73 -4.22 10.17
N THR A 78 -0.53 -3.97 10.50
CA THR A 78 -1.68 -4.51 9.78
C THR A 78 -2.15 -3.52 8.72
N VAL A 79 -2.22 -3.95 7.46
CA VAL A 79 -2.84 -3.16 6.40
C VAL A 79 -4.37 -3.24 6.54
N LEU A 80 -5.02 -2.09 6.72
CA LEU A 80 -6.47 -1.98 6.65
C LEU A 80 -6.89 -1.60 5.23
N HIS A 81 -7.69 -2.43 4.56
CA HIS A 81 -8.01 -2.24 3.15
C HIS A 81 -9.46 -2.56 2.80
N TYR A 82 -9.89 -2.11 1.63
CA TYR A 82 -11.10 -2.60 0.95
C TYR A 82 -10.79 -2.93 -0.52
N ASP A 83 -9.61 -3.51 -0.73
CA ASP A 83 -9.09 -3.90 -2.06
C ASP A 83 -8.61 -5.36 -2.01
N SER A 84 -9.05 -6.18 -2.96
CA SER A 84 -8.62 -7.58 -3.06
C SER A 84 -7.16 -7.76 -3.46
N ASP A 85 -6.50 -6.71 -3.95
CA ASP A 85 -5.08 -6.76 -4.27
C ASP A 85 -4.22 -7.19 -3.08
N PHE A 86 -4.61 -6.82 -1.85
CA PHE A 86 -3.88 -7.22 -0.63
C PHE A 86 -4.05 -8.71 -0.30
N GLU A 87 -5.14 -9.35 -0.70
CA GLU A 87 -5.29 -10.81 -0.59
C GLU A 87 -4.29 -11.51 -1.52
N ILE A 88 -4.17 -11.04 -2.76
CA ILE A 88 -3.23 -11.60 -3.73
C ILE A 88 -1.78 -11.30 -3.32
N ALA A 89 -1.52 -10.13 -2.76
CA ALA A 89 -0.21 -9.78 -2.21
C ALA A 89 0.18 -10.73 -1.06
N ALA A 90 -0.77 -11.13 -0.21
CA ALA A 90 -0.55 -12.03 0.92
C ALA A 90 -0.17 -13.46 0.47
N GLU A 91 -0.43 -13.83 -0.78
CA GLU A 91 0.06 -15.10 -1.34
C GLU A 91 1.59 -15.11 -1.54
N VAL A 92 2.22 -13.94 -1.67
CA VAL A 92 3.66 -13.80 -2.00
C VAL A 92 4.47 -13.02 -0.97
N LEU A 93 3.82 -12.37 -0.02
CA LEU A 93 4.42 -11.62 1.09
C LEU A 93 3.74 -12.03 2.40
N ALA A 94 4.53 -12.26 3.44
CA ALA A 94 4.00 -12.48 4.78
C ALA A 94 3.79 -11.14 5.48
N PHE A 95 2.53 -10.68 5.55
CA PHE A 95 2.11 -9.48 6.28
C PHE A 95 0.68 -9.65 6.79
N GLU A 96 0.33 -8.88 7.81
CA GLU A 96 -1.02 -8.86 8.36
C GLU A 96 -1.90 -7.88 7.55
N HIS A 97 -3.10 -8.30 7.18
CA HIS A 97 -4.07 -7.43 6.53
C HIS A 97 -5.50 -7.72 7.01
N ARG A 98 -6.36 -6.71 6.98
CA ARG A 98 -7.77 -6.81 7.37
C ARG A 98 -8.64 -5.94 6.48
N TRP A 99 -9.81 -6.47 6.15
CA TRP A 99 -10.87 -5.71 5.50
C TRP A 99 -11.46 -4.68 6.48
N VAL A 100 -11.64 -3.43 6.03
CA VAL A 100 -12.30 -2.37 6.82
C VAL A 100 -13.79 -2.71 7.04
N LEU A 101 -14.43 -3.35 6.06
CA LEU A 101 -15.79 -3.86 6.11
C LEU A 101 -15.83 -5.25 5.45
N PRO A 102 -16.77 -6.15 5.83
CA PRO A 102 -16.94 -7.41 5.12
C PRO A 102 -17.12 -7.20 3.62
N ARG A 103 -16.46 -8.02 2.81
CA ARG A 103 -16.55 -8.00 1.35
C ARG A 103 -18.02 -8.15 0.92
N GLY A 104 -18.53 -7.19 0.14
CA GLY A 104 -19.89 -7.24 -0.44
C GLY A 104 -20.90 -6.24 0.15
N ASN A 105 -20.46 -5.28 0.98
CA ASN A 105 -21.32 -4.28 1.61
C ASN A 105 -21.10 -2.84 1.07
N ALA A 106 -20.57 -2.67 -0.14
CA ALA A 106 -20.35 -1.36 -0.78
C ALA A 106 -21.30 -1.15 -1.96
#